data_AF-B6D4U9-F1
#
_entry.id   AF-B6D4U9-F1
#
_cell.length_a   1.000
_cell.length_b   1.000
_cell.length_c   1.000
_cell.angle_alpha   90.00
_cell.angle_beta   90.00
_cell.angle_gamma   90.00
#
_symmetry.space_group_name_H-M   'P 1'
#
loop_
_entity.id
_entity.type
_entity.pdbx_description
1 polymer ?
#
loop_
_entity_poly.entity_id
_entity_poly.type
_entity_poly.pdbx_seq_one_letter_code
_entity_poly.pdbx_strand_id
1 'polypeptide(L)'
;SCGEVSGRGVCQAVVPSNSPVGAQFPFSGIDDRENWPIVFYNRTCQCQGNFMGYNCGECRFGYTGPNCTVRRNMIRKEIFRMTTAEKDKLIAYLNLAKRTVSTDYVITTGTYEQMNNGSNPMFADINVYDLFVWLHYYASRDAFLEDGSVWANIDFAHEAPGFLPWHRFFLLLWEREIQKVTGDDNFTIP
;
A
#
# COMPACT_ATOMS: atom_id res chain seq x y z
N SER A 1 4.57 -14.33 15.85
CA SER A 1 3.92 -13.50 14.81
C SER A 1 4.84 -13.45 13.58
N CYS A 2 4.50 -12.78 12.48
CA CYS A 2 5.38 -12.62 11.31
C CYS A 2 5.94 -13.92 10.67
N GLY A 3 5.25 -15.06 10.86
CA GLY A 3 5.74 -16.36 10.41
C GLY A 3 7.05 -16.83 11.06
N GLU A 4 7.33 -16.39 12.29
CA GLU A 4 8.56 -16.71 13.03
C GLU A 4 8.78 -18.21 13.23
N VAL A 5 7.73 -18.96 13.62
CA VAL A 5 7.81 -20.43 13.82
C VAL A 5 8.17 -21.16 12.53
N SER A 6 7.75 -20.64 11.37
CA SER A 6 8.08 -21.20 10.05
C SER A 6 9.32 -20.56 9.41
N GLY A 7 10.06 -19.73 10.15
CA GLY A 7 11.29 -19.08 9.68
C GLY A 7 11.06 -18.02 8.60
N ARG A 8 9.84 -17.51 8.43
CA ARG A 8 9.48 -16.58 7.35
C ARG A 8 9.78 -15.12 7.68
N GLY A 9 9.88 -14.77 8.95
CA GLY A 9 10.05 -13.39 9.39
C GLY A 9 10.04 -13.24 10.90
N VAL A 10 10.33 -12.04 11.35
CA VAL A 10 10.35 -11.66 12.78
C VAL A 10 9.77 -10.26 12.95
N CYS A 11 9.21 -9.97 14.12
CA CYS A 11 8.74 -8.62 14.43
C CYS A 11 9.92 -7.75 14.88
N GLN A 12 10.18 -6.66 14.17
CA GLN A 12 11.30 -5.75 14.45
C GLN A 12 10.84 -4.29 14.58
N ALA A 13 11.69 -3.45 15.15
CA ALA A 13 11.44 -2.02 15.22
C ALA A 13 11.53 -1.39 13.82
N VAL A 14 10.67 -0.41 13.55
CA VAL A 14 10.72 0.43 12.36
C VAL A 14 11.93 1.37 12.47
N VAL A 15 12.70 1.47 11.40
CA VAL A 15 13.82 2.42 11.30
C VAL A 15 13.45 3.50 10.27
N PRO A 16 13.00 4.70 10.71
CA PRO A 16 12.73 5.79 9.80
C PRO A 16 14.02 6.36 9.18
N SER A 17 13.88 7.07 8.07
CA SER A 17 15.00 7.76 7.42
C SER A 17 15.46 8.95 8.26
N ASN A 18 16.78 9.09 8.45
CA ASN A 18 17.39 10.26 9.08
C ASN A 18 17.88 11.31 8.05
N SER A 19 17.53 11.14 6.78
CA SER A 19 17.89 12.10 5.72
C SER A 19 17.15 13.43 5.90
N PRO A 20 17.78 14.56 5.53
CA PRO A 20 17.11 15.86 5.58
C PRO A 20 15.92 15.91 4.61
N VAL A 21 14.85 16.58 5.03
CA VAL A 21 13.65 16.84 4.22
C VAL A 21 13.72 18.22 3.57
N GLY A 22 12.96 18.43 2.48
CA GLY A 22 12.92 19.72 1.79
C GLY A 22 12.28 20.81 2.64
N ALA A 23 12.74 22.06 2.48
CA ALA A 23 12.22 23.22 3.23
C ALA A 23 10.80 23.66 2.81
N GLN A 24 10.18 22.98 1.84
CA GLN A 24 8.84 23.28 1.31
C GLN A 24 7.74 23.06 2.35
N PHE A 25 7.93 22.10 3.25
CA PHE A 25 7.04 21.84 4.38
C PHE A 25 7.71 22.34 5.66
N PRO A 26 7.30 23.51 6.19
CA PRO A 26 7.99 24.17 7.31
C PRO A 26 7.55 23.66 8.70
N PHE A 27 6.66 22.67 8.75
CA PHE A 27 6.09 22.16 9.99
C PHE A 27 6.75 20.83 10.41
N SER A 28 6.57 20.46 11.67
CA SER A 28 7.00 19.15 12.16
C SER A 28 6.05 18.63 13.23
N GLY A 29 5.73 17.34 13.16
CA GLY A 29 4.87 16.64 14.11
C GLY A 29 3.39 16.98 13.96
N ILE A 30 2.96 17.54 12.83
CA ILE A 30 1.56 17.93 12.60
C ILE A 30 0.85 17.02 11.60
N ASP A 31 1.61 16.24 10.81
CA ASP A 31 1.05 15.34 9.82
C ASP A 31 1.42 13.88 10.13
N ASP A 32 0.40 13.03 10.23
CA ASP A 32 0.54 11.60 10.54
C ASP A 32 1.46 10.83 9.55
N ARG A 33 1.73 11.42 8.38
CA ARG A 33 2.58 10.86 7.32
C ARG A 33 4.07 11.16 7.50
N GLU A 34 4.42 12.06 8.43
CA GLU A 34 5.82 12.33 8.77
C GLU A 34 6.50 11.09 9.35
N ASN A 35 7.73 10.81 8.88
CA ASN A 35 8.50 9.63 9.30
C ASN A 35 7.70 8.31 9.24
N TRP A 36 6.80 8.20 8.26
CA TRP A 36 5.89 7.06 8.12
C TRP A 36 6.61 5.72 8.31
N PRO A 37 6.05 4.77 9.09
CA PRO A 37 4.72 4.77 9.74
C PRO A 37 4.70 5.06 11.25
N ILE A 38 5.72 5.69 11.82
CA ILE A 38 5.99 5.65 13.28
C ILE A 38 4.90 6.26 14.18
N VAL A 39 4.04 7.14 13.62
CA VAL A 39 2.90 7.73 14.34
C VAL A 39 1.90 6.65 14.79
N PHE A 40 1.66 5.64 13.96
CA PHE A 40 0.71 4.57 14.25
C PHE A 40 1.38 3.36 14.90
N TYR A 41 2.57 2.98 14.44
CA TYR A 41 3.27 1.80 14.96
C TYR A 41 4.78 1.90 14.78
N ASN A 42 5.50 1.48 15.82
CA ASN A 42 6.96 1.49 15.86
C ASN A 42 7.58 0.10 15.62
N ARG A 43 6.76 -0.93 15.35
CA ARG A 43 7.21 -2.29 15.03
C ARG A 43 6.41 -2.90 13.90
N THR A 44 7.08 -3.60 12.99
CA THR A 44 6.47 -4.29 11.84
C THR A 44 7.11 -5.65 11.61
N CYS A 45 6.53 -6.47 10.74
CA CYS A 45 7.14 -7.73 10.33
C CYS A 45 8.25 -7.49 9.31
N GLN A 46 9.45 -8.00 9.60
CA GLN A 46 10.56 -8.08 8.66
C GLN A 46 10.69 -9.52 8.16
N CYS A 47 10.35 -9.72 6.89
CA CYS A 47 10.36 -11.02 6.26
C CYS A 47 11.77 -11.43 5.80
N GLN A 48 12.03 -12.74 5.81
CA GLN A 48 13.31 -13.34 5.44
C GLN A 48 13.30 -13.81 3.98
N GLY A 49 14.45 -13.73 3.30
CA GLY A 49 14.60 -14.22 1.93
C GLY A 49 13.60 -13.61 0.95
N ASN A 50 12.80 -14.45 0.30
CA ASN A 50 11.79 -14.05 -0.68
C ASN A 50 10.36 -14.02 -0.11
N PHE A 51 10.18 -14.13 1.21
CA PHE A 51 8.87 -13.95 1.84
C PHE A 51 8.50 -12.45 1.91
N MET A 52 7.20 -12.14 1.89
CA MET A 52 6.64 -10.79 1.91
C MET A 52 5.21 -10.81 2.50
N GLY A 53 4.53 -9.66 2.51
CA GLY A 53 3.19 -9.49 3.07
C GLY A 53 3.25 -9.00 4.52
N TYR A 54 2.14 -8.47 5.02
CA TYR A 54 2.08 -7.87 6.37
C TYR A 54 2.42 -8.86 7.50
N ASN A 55 2.26 -10.16 7.26
CA ASN A 55 2.56 -11.25 8.19
C ASN A 55 3.65 -12.23 7.68
N CYS A 56 4.35 -11.89 6.60
CA CYS A 56 5.32 -12.76 5.91
C CYS A 56 4.75 -14.05 5.29
N GLY A 57 3.43 -14.11 5.08
CA GLY A 57 2.74 -15.25 4.46
C GLY A 57 2.81 -15.30 2.94
N GLU A 58 3.17 -14.20 2.29
CA GLU A 58 3.21 -14.08 0.83
C GLU A 58 4.64 -14.19 0.28
N CYS A 59 4.77 -14.15 -1.04
CA CYS A 59 6.06 -14.08 -1.73
C CYS A 59 6.34 -12.67 -2.27
N ARG A 60 7.63 -12.33 -2.33
CA ARG A 60 8.12 -11.12 -2.98
C ARG A 60 7.69 -11.11 -4.46
N PHE A 61 7.43 -9.92 -5.02
CA PHE A 61 7.11 -9.78 -6.44
C PHE A 61 8.13 -10.52 -7.32
N GLY A 62 7.64 -11.34 -8.25
CA GLY A 62 8.47 -12.21 -9.10
C GLY A 62 8.77 -13.60 -8.53
N TYR A 63 8.22 -13.95 -7.36
CA TYR A 63 8.34 -15.28 -6.75
C TYR A 63 6.98 -15.85 -6.38
N THR A 64 6.88 -17.18 -6.40
CA THR A 64 5.67 -17.94 -6.01
C THR A 64 6.06 -19.30 -5.40
N GLY A 65 5.05 -20.10 -5.08
CA GLY A 65 5.16 -21.39 -4.42
C GLY A 65 5.20 -21.26 -2.89
N PRO A 66 5.00 -22.37 -2.16
CA PRO A 66 4.88 -22.34 -0.70
C PRO A 66 6.11 -21.78 0.00
N ASN A 67 7.30 -21.92 -0.61
CA ASN A 67 8.58 -21.45 -0.05
C ASN A 67 9.18 -20.24 -0.81
N CYS A 68 8.43 -19.62 -1.73
CA CYS A 68 8.88 -18.46 -2.50
C CYS A 68 10.19 -18.65 -3.28
N THR A 69 10.43 -19.87 -3.77
CA THR A 69 11.62 -20.25 -4.53
C THR A 69 11.37 -20.33 -6.03
N VAL A 70 10.11 -20.39 -6.46
CA VAL A 70 9.75 -20.48 -7.87
C VAL A 70 9.71 -19.08 -8.46
N ARG A 71 10.59 -18.80 -9.44
CA ARG A 71 10.56 -17.53 -10.17
C ARG A 71 9.34 -17.44 -11.06
N ARG A 72 8.74 -16.26 -11.11
CA ARG A 72 7.59 -15.94 -11.94
C ARG A 72 7.86 -14.65 -12.70
N ASN A 73 7.74 -14.70 -14.03
CA ASN A 73 7.77 -13.51 -14.86
C ASN A 73 6.38 -13.26 -15.44
N MET A 74 5.95 -12.01 -15.41
CA MET A 74 4.62 -11.58 -15.82
C MET A 74 4.76 -10.47 -16.86
N ILE A 75 3.93 -10.48 -17.89
CA ILE A 75 4.00 -9.53 -19.00
C ILE A 75 2.79 -8.61 -18.92
N ARG A 76 3.01 -7.34 -18.59
CA ARG A 76 2.01 -6.28 -18.75
C ARG A 76 1.90 -5.95 -20.24
N LYS A 77 0.76 -6.28 -20.84
CA LYS A 77 0.52 -6.21 -22.27
C LYS A 77 -0.05 -4.84 -22.63
N GLU A 78 0.46 -4.24 -23.70
CA GLU A 78 -0.10 -3.02 -24.25
C GLU A 78 -1.63 -3.13 -24.48
N ILE A 79 -2.38 -2.14 -23.98
CA ILE A 79 -3.84 -2.18 -23.85
C ILE A 79 -4.60 -2.25 -25.19
N PHE A 80 -4.09 -1.62 -26.25
CA PHE A 80 -4.70 -1.65 -27.58
C PHE A 80 -4.50 -3.00 -28.30
N ARG A 81 -3.46 -3.77 -27.95
CA ARG A 81 -3.16 -5.11 -28.46
C ARG A 81 -3.90 -6.24 -27.73
N MET A 82 -4.74 -5.91 -26.74
CA MET A 82 -5.58 -6.91 -26.06
C MET A 82 -6.73 -7.37 -26.97
N THR A 83 -7.01 -8.68 -26.94
CA THR A 83 -8.21 -9.30 -27.50
C THR A 83 -9.47 -8.83 -26.77
N THR A 84 -10.64 -9.02 -27.38
CA THR A 84 -11.92 -8.70 -26.73
C THR A 84 -12.08 -9.45 -25.40
N ALA A 85 -11.75 -10.74 -25.35
CA ALA A 85 -11.84 -11.53 -24.13
C ALA A 85 -10.89 -11.05 -23.02
N GLU A 86 -9.68 -10.60 -23.36
CA GLU A 86 -8.75 -10.01 -22.38
C GLU A 86 -9.30 -8.68 -21.84
N LYS A 87 -9.91 -7.84 -22.69
CA LYS A 87 -10.54 -6.57 -22.26
C LYS A 87 -11.76 -6.81 -21.38
N ASP A 88 -12.62 -7.75 -21.74
CA ASP A 88 -13.78 -8.12 -20.94
C ASP A 88 -13.37 -8.68 -19.57
N LYS A 89 -12.32 -9.51 -19.53
CA LYS A 89 -11.72 -9.99 -18.28
C LYS A 89 -11.23 -8.83 -17.41
N LEU A 90 -10.47 -7.89 -17.97
CA LEU A 90 -9.98 -6.72 -17.24
C LEU A 90 -11.15 -5.94 -16.61
N ILE A 91 -12.18 -5.61 -17.40
CA ILE A 91 -13.35 -4.88 -16.91
C ILE A 91 -14.09 -5.67 -15.82
N ALA A 92 -14.26 -6.98 -16.00
CA ALA A 92 -14.89 -7.83 -15.00
C ALA A 92 -14.11 -7.86 -13.67
N TYR A 93 -12.77 -7.95 -13.74
CA TYR A 93 -11.92 -7.99 -12.55
C TYR A 93 -11.87 -6.66 -11.81
N LEU A 94 -11.82 -5.53 -12.53
CA LEU A 94 -11.92 -4.21 -11.92
C LEU A 94 -13.28 -4.01 -11.23
N ASN A 95 -14.37 -4.45 -11.85
CA ASN A 95 -15.69 -4.41 -11.23
C ASN A 95 -15.80 -5.31 -9.99
N LEU A 96 -15.20 -6.50 -10.03
CA LEU A 96 -15.15 -7.40 -8.87
C LEU A 96 -14.38 -6.74 -7.72
N ALA A 97 -13.19 -6.19 -8.00
CA ALA A 97 -12.38 -5.49 -7.00
C ALA A 97 -13.12 -4.30 -6.38
N LYS A 98 -13.89 -3.55 -7.18
CA LYS A 98 -14.72 -2.43 -6.69
C LYS A 98 -15.89 -2.86 -5.80
N ARG A 99 -16.32 -4.12 -5.88
CA ARG A 99 -17.46 -4.67 -5.11
C ARG A 99 -17.06 -5.59 -3.97
N THR A 100 -15.78 -5.90 -3.83
CA THR A 100 -15.29 -6.85 -2.83
C THR A 100 -14.53 -6.12 -1.74
N VAL A 101 -14.98 -6.25 -0.50
CA VAL A 101 -14.30 -5.71 0.69
C VAL A 101 -12.91 -6.34 0.82
N SER A 102 -11.88 -5.52 1.09
CA SER A 102 -10.54 -5.99 1.37
C SER A 102 -10.53 -6.78 2.67
N THR A 103 -9.89 -7.94 2.66
CA THR A 103 -9.78 -8.81 3.85
C THR A 103 -8.53 -8.51 4.68
N ASP A 104 -7.54 -7.84 4.08
CA ASP A 104 -6.25 -7.55 4.72
C ASP A 104 -6.09 -6.08 5.13
N TYR A 105 -6.88 -5.16 4.53
CA TYR A 105 -6.75 -3.73 4.77
C TYR A 105 -8.07 -3.08 5.14
N VAL A 106 -7.97 -2.14 6.08
CA VAL A 106 -8.98 -1.13 6.41
C VAL A 106 -8.34 0.25 6.27
N ILE A 107 -9.16 1.30 6.15
CA ILE A 107 -8.67 2.67 6.06
C ILE A 107 -8.96 3.44 7.33
N THR A 108 -8.15 4.46 7.61
CA THR A 108 -8.45 5.41 8.69
C THR A 108 -9.55 6.37 8.23
N THR A 109 -10.45 6.73 9.14
CA THR A 109 -11.51 7.74 8.91
C THR A 109 -11.31 9.03 9.69
N GLY A 110 -10.20 9.13 10.44
CA GLY A 110 -9.77 10.30 11.18
C GLY A 110 -8.24 10.32 11.35
N THR A 111 -7.71 11.45 11.83
CA THR A 111 -6.29 11.60 12.18
C THR A 111 -5.94 10.83 13.45
N TYR A 112 -4.66 10.57 13.69
CA TYR A 112 -4.21 9.90 14.91
C TYR A 112 -4.62 10.64 16.19
N GLU A 113 -4.61 11.98 16.14
CA GLU A 113 -5.11 12.83 17.22
C GLU A 113 -6.61 12.61 17.47
N GLN A 114 -7.45 12.58 16.43
CA GLN A 114 -8.88 12.29 16.55
C GLN A 114 -9.16 10.89 17.11
N MET A 115 -8.24 9.95 16.90
CA MET A 115 -8.26 8.62 17.52
C MET A 115 -7.85 8.62 19.00
N ASN A 116 -7.64 9.78 19.62
CA ASN A 116 -7.16 9.90 21.00
C ASN A 116 -5.88 9.06 21.23
N ASN A 117 -4.87 9.31 20.39
CA ASN A 117 -3.60 8.57 20.38
C ASN A 117 -3.80 7.04 20.30
N GLY A 118 -4.71 6.62 19.42
CA GLY A 118 -5.03 5.22 19.16
C GLY A 118 -5.99 4.56 20.17
N SER A 119 -6.42 5.24 21.24
CA SER A 119 -7.35 4.68 22.22
C SER A 119 -8.80 4.58 21.70
N ASN A 120 -9.15 5.37 20.69
CA ASN A 120 -10.44 5.36 20.02
C ASN A 120 -10.23 5.09 18.51
N PRO A 121 -10.07 3.82 18.09
CA PRO A 121 -9.71 3.49 16.71
C PRO A 121 -10.82 3.90 15.73
N MET A 122 -10.43 4.68 14.72
CA MET A 122 -11.35 5.15 13.67
C MET A 122 -10.97 4.52 12.34
N PHE A 123 -11.53 3.34 12.07
CA PHE A 123 -11.31 2.60 10.84
C PHE A 123 -12.63 2.23 10.15
N ALA A 124 -12.57 2.09 8.83
CA ALA A 124 -13.68 1.57 8.04
C ALA A 124 -13.21 0.52 7.03
N ASP A 125 -14.08 -0.45 6.78
CA ASP A 125 -13.95 -1.39 5.68
C ASP A 125 -13.90 -0.63 4.36
N ILE A 126 -13.13 -1.16 3.42
CA ILE A 126 -13.01 -0.61 2.07
C ILE A 126 -12.95 -1.73 1.04
N ASN A 127 -13.46 -1.49 -0.17
CA ASN A 127 -13.28 -2.45 -1.25
C ASN A 127 -11.87 -2.38 -1.84
N VAL A 128 -11.45 -3.46 -2.51
CA VAL A 128 -10.10 -3.60 -3.08
C VAL A 128 -9.77 -2.44 -4.02
N TYR A 129 -10.70 -1.99 -4.86
CA TYR A 129 -10.43 -0.87 -5.78
C TYR A 129 -10.26 0.45 -5.04
N ASP A 130 -11.18 0.76 -4.13
CA ASP A 130 -11.17 2.03 -3.38
C ASP A 130 -10.03 2.11 -2.38
N LEU A 131 -9.47 0.99 -1.91
CA LEU A 131 -8.24 0.98 -1.14
C LEU A 131 -7.12 1.72 -1.89
N PHE A 132 -6.96 1.47 -3.18
CA PHE A 132 -5.92 2.11 -3.99
C PHE A 132 -6.28 3.56 -4.32
N VAL A 133 -7.57 3.89 -4.47
CA VAL A 133 -8.01 5.31 -4.55
C VAL A 133 -7.65 6.05 -3.25
N TRP A 134 -7.93 5.44 -2.11
CA TRP A 134 -7.66 6.01 -0.79
C TRP A 134 -6.16 6.14 -0.50
N LEU A 135 -5.33 5.13 -0.84
CA LEU A 135 -3.88 5.21 -0.65
C LEU A 135 -3.26 6.38 -1.41
N HIS A 136 -3.71 6.61 -2.65
CA HIS A 136 -3.25 7.74 -3.46
C HIS A 136 -3.74 9.08 -2.90
N TYR A 137 -5.02 9.17 -2.53
CA TYR A 137 -5.58 10.32 -1.82
C TYR A 137 -4.80 10.63 -0.54
N TYR A 138 -4.56 9.63 0.31
CA TYR A 138 -3.90 9.81 1.59
C TYR A 138 -2.45 10.27 1.42
N ALA A 139 -1.73 9.77 0.40
CA ALA A 139 -0.38 10.25 0.10
C ALA A 139 -0.35 11.69 -0.44
N SER A 140 -1.41 12.13 -1.13
CA SER A 140 -1.41 13.40 -1.88
C SER A 140 -2.27 14.50 -1.25
N ARG A 141 -3.04 14.22 -0.19
CA ARG A 141 -3.85 15.25 0.48
C ARG A 141 -2.97 16.32 1.15
N ASP A 142 -3.51 17.53 1.23
CA ASP A 142 -2.95 18.65 2.01
C ASP A 142 -2.70 18.25 3.47
N ALA A 143 -1.83 18.94 4.21
CA ALA A 143 -1.70 18.75 5.66
C ALA A 143 -2.75 19.59 6.41
N PHE A 144 -3.27 19.09 7.54
CA PHE A 144 -4.16 19.89 8.40
C PHE A 144 -3.33 20.75 9.35
N LEU A 145 -3.73 22.00 9.59
CA LEU A 145 -3.09 22.90 10.54
C LEU A 145 -3.97 23.09 11.79
N GLU A 146 -3.35 23.47 12.91
CA GLU A 146 -4.03 23.65 14.21
C GLU A 146 -5.15 24.71 14.18
N ASP A 147 -5.04 25.70 13.29
CA ASP A 147 -6.04 26.76 13.12
C ASP A 147 -7.26 26.32 12.27
N GLY A 148 -7.30 25.04 11.87
CA GLY A 148 -8.35 24.47 11.02
C GLY A 148 -8.16 24.73 9.52
N SER A 149 -7.09 25.43 9.13
CA SER A 149 -6.72 25.59 7.72
C SER A 149 -5.91 24.38 7.21
N VAL A 150 -5.49 24.43 5.94
CA VAL A 150 -4.69 23.37 5.30
C VAL A 150 -3.43 23.93 4.66
N TRP A 151 -2.38 23.12 4.65
CA TRP A 151 -1.16 23.38 3.88
C TRP A 151 -1.14 22.51 2.63
N ALA A 152 -1.38 23.11 1.47
CA ALA A 152 -1.46 22.40 0.19
C ALA A 152 -0.11 22.18 -0.50
N ASN A 153 0.96 22.83 -0.02
CA ASN A 153 2.28 22.73 -0.63
C ASN A 153 3.06 21.53 -0.07
N ILE A 154 2.44 20.34 -0.14
CA ILE A 154 3.00 19.05 0.28
C ILE A 154 2.34 17.91 -0.51
N ASP A 155 3.16 17.00 -1.05
CA ASP A 155 2.68 15.78 -1.70
C ASP A 155 3.72 14.66 -1.53
N PHE A 156 3.32 13.51 -0.97
CA PHE A 156 4.23 12.38 -0.74
C PHE A 156 4.36 11.43 -1.94
N ALA A 157 3.52 11.60 -2.96
CA ALA A 157 3.47 10.77 -4.16
C ALA A 157 3.81 11.52 -5.45
N HIS A 158 3.84 12.86 -5.46
CA HIS A 158 4.13 13.70 -6.64
C HIS A 158 5.18 14.78 -6.37
N GLU A 159 5.48 15.58 -7.39
CA GLU A 159 6.33 16.79 -7.35
C GLU A 159 7.77 16.60 -6.83
N ALA A 160 8.19 15.35 -6.63
CA ALA A 160 9.49 14.98 -6.09
C ALA A 160 10.00 13.67 -6.70
N PRO A 161 11.29 13.32 -6.50
CA PRO A 161 11.88 12.08 -7.02
C PRO A 161 11.18 10.78 -6.57
N GLY A 162 10.35 10.85 -5.52
CA GLY A 162 9.50 9.75 -5.06
C GLY A 162 8.39 9.36 -6.03
N PHE A 163 8.04 10.22 -7.01
CA PHE A 163 6.91 10.03 -7.91
C PHE A 163 6.89 8.65 -8.60
N LEU A 164 7.93 8.32 -9.37
CA LEU A 164 7.96 7.07 -10.13
C LEU A 164 8.11 5.83 -9.22
N PRO A 165 9.00 5.80 -8.21
CA PRO A 165 9.09 4.67 -7.29
C PRO A 165 7.78 4.40 -6.51
N TRP A 166 7.10 5.45 -6.03
CA TRP A 166 5.84 5.34 -5.30
C TRP A 166 4.76 4.70 -6.18
N HIS A 167 4.55 5.23 -7.40
CA HIS A 167 3.54 4.72 -8.33
C HIS A 167 3.89 3.32 -8.85
N ARG A 168 5.17 2.98 -8.98
CA ARG A 168 5.59 1.62 -9.34
C ARG A 168 5.18 0.61 -8.27
N PHE A 169 5.41 0.91 -7.00
CA PHE A 169 5.03 0.02 -5.90
C PHE A 169 3.50 -0.05 -5.73
N PHE A 170 2.82 1.09 -5.88
CA PHE A 170 1.37 1.19 -5.93
C PHE A 170 0.75 0.22 -6.95
N LEU A 171 1.22 0.25 -8.21
CA LEU A 171 0.71 -0.63 -9.26
C LEU A 171 1.04 -2.11 -9.00
N LEU A 172 2.19 -2.42 -8.39
CA LEU A 172 2.54 -3.80 -8.02
C LEU A 172 1.59 -4.35 -6.94
N LEU A 173 1.29 -3.55 -5.91
CA LEU A 173 0.33 -3.93 -4.89
C LEU A 173 -1.09 -4.06 -5.46
N TRP A 174 -1.50 -3.13 -6.33
CA TRP A 174 -2.83 -3.16 -6.93
C TRP A 174 -3.07 -4.40 -7.78
N GLU A 175 -2.10 -4.75 -8.62
CA GLU A 175 -2.11 -5.98 -9.43
C GLU A 175 -2.25 -7.22 -8.54
N ARG A 176 -1.49 -7.28 -7.43
CA ARG A 176 -1.54 -8.39 -6.48
C ARG A 176 -2.88 -8.54 -5.77
N GLU A 177 -3.47 -7.44 -5.29
CA GLU A 177 -4.75 -7.51 -4.60
C GLU A 177 -5.89 -7.91 -5.55
N ILE A 178 -5.79 -7.54 -6.85
CA ILE A 178 -6.70 -8.05 -7.87
C ILE A 178 -6.47 -9.55 -8.14
N GLN A 179 -5.22 -10.02 -8.23
CA GLN A 179 -4.91 -11.45 -8.36
C GLN A 179 -5.54 -12.25 -7.20
N LYS A 180 -5.39 -11.76 -5.96
CA LYS A 180 -5.97 -12.39 -4.76
C LYS A 180 -7.49 -12.48 -4.82
N VAL A 181 -8.18 -11.38 -5.12
CA VAL A 181 -9.66 -11.37 -5.11
C VAL A 181 -10.28 -12.16 -6.27
N THR A 182 -9.57 -12.29 -7.38
CA THR A 182 -10.03 -13.04 -8.55
C THR A 182 -9.63 -14.50 -8.52
N GLY A 183 -8.61 -14.85 -7.74
CA GLY A 183 -7.92 -16.14 -7.81
C GLY A 183 -7.13 -16.34 -9.12
N ASP A 184 -7.04 -15.33 -9.98
CA ASP A 184 -6.24 -15.38 -11.21
C ASP A 184 -4.87 -14.79 -10.94
N ASP A 185 -4.01 -15.65 -10.42
CA ASP A 185 -2.60 -15.41 -10.22
C ASP A 185 -1.89 -14.88 -11.49
N ASN A 186 -2.39 -15.21 -12.70
CA ASN A 186 -1.81 -14.79 -13.98
C ASN A 186 -2.33 -13.43 -14.48
N PHE A 187 -3.21 -12.77 -13.74
CA PHE A 187 -3.67 -11.43 -14.10
C PHE A 187 -2.51 -10.42 -14.08
N THR A 188 -2.50 -9.52 -15.06
CA THR A 188 -1.63 -8.35 -15.07
C THR A 188 -2.41 -7.11 -15.46
N ILE A 189 -2.05 -5.97 -14.88
CA ILE A 189 -2.53 -4.68 -15.37
C ILE A 189 -1.85 -4.39 -16.71
N PRO A 190 -2.59 -4.12 -17.80
CA PRO A 190 -2.02 -3.81 -19.11
C PRO A 190 -1.22 -2.50 -19.12
#